data_AF-A0A1X7HLL2-F1
#
_entry.id   AF-A0A1X7HLL2-F1
#
_cell.length_a   1.000
_cell.length_b   1.000
_cell.length_c   1.000
_cell.angle_alpha   90.00
_cell.angle_beta   90.00
_cell.angle_gamma   90.00
#
_symmetry.space_group_name_H-M   'P 1'
#
loop_
_entity.id
_entity.type
_entity.pdbx_description
1 polymer ?
#
loop_
_entity_poly.entity_id
_entity_poly.type
_entity_poly.pdbx_seq_one_letter_code
_entity_poly.pdbx_strand_id
1 'polypeptide(L)' 'MSVTLRFREEGAAFERAKLVADALGLSMDAYLLACVAEGHKVLRARCPAARPELEEPAFIRRGHPPTLPGTAME' A
#
# COMPACT_ATOMS: atom_id res chain seq x y z
N MET A 1 -8.31 -12.62 6.35
CA MET A 1 -7.33 -12.43 5.26
C MET A 1 -6.31 -11.41 5.73
N SER A 2 -5.01 -11.76 5.77
CA SER A 2 -3.93 -10.80 6.11
C SER A 2 -3.17 -10.43 4.84
N VAL A 3 -3.14 -9.14 4.51
CA VAL A 3 -2.30 -8.62 3.42
C VAL A 3 -0.92 -8.32 3.99
N THR A 4 0.10 -9.03 3.52
CA THR A 4 1.49 -8.73 3.86
C THR A 4 2.05 -7.73 2.84
N LEU A 5 2.27 -6.49 3.26
CA LEU A 5 2.94 -5.49 2.43
C LEU A 5 4.43 -5.82 2.40
N ARG A 6 5.01 -5.98 1.20
CA ARG A 6 6.45 -6.13 1.02
C ARG A 6 6.96 -4.94 0.23
N PHE A 7 7.90 -4.20 0.82
CA PHE A 7 8.58 -3.13 0.13
C PHE A 7 9.96 -3.62 -0.31
N ARG A 8 10.48 -3.01 -1.38
CA ARG A 8 11.86 -3.22 -1.76
C ARG A 8 12.74 -2.46 -0.76
N GLU A 9 13.44 -3.18 0.12
CA GLU A 9 14.23 -2.63 1.24
C GLU A 9 15.53 -1.94 0.81
N GLU A 10 15.55 -1.38 -0.39
CA GLU A 10 16.74 -0.76 -0.98
C GLU A 10 16.35 0.44 -1.85
N GLY A 11 17.28 1.40 -1.94
CA GLY A 11 17.17 2.58 -2.78
C GLY A 11 16.63 3.83 -2.06
N ALA A 12 16.75 4.97 -2.73
CA ALA A 12 16.54 6.29 -2.12
C ALA A 12 15.12 6.50 -1.55
N ALA A 13 14.10 5.83 -2.08
CA ALA A 13 12.75 5.90 -1.55
C ALA A 13 12.61 5.18 -0.21
N PHE A 14 13.23 4.00 -0.08
CA PHE A 14 13.25 3.24 1.17
C PHE A 14 14.05 3.98 2.25
N GLU A 15 15.24 4.50 1.93
CA GLU A 15 16.06 5.27 2.87
C GLU A 15 15.31 6.46 3.47
N ARG A 16 14.61 7.24 2.63
CA ARG A 16 13.79 8.36 3.11
C ARG A 16 12.64 7.89 3.99
N ALA A 17 11.96 6.80 3.61
CA ALA A 17 10.87 6.25 4.40
C ALA A 17 11.37 5.73 5.77
N LYS A 18 12.54 5.07 5.79
CA LYS A 18 13.18 4.56 6.99
C LYS A 18 13.57 5.66 7.95
N LEU A 19 14.18 6.74 7.47
CA LEU A 19 14.52 7.89 8.32
C LEU A 19 13.30 8.47 9.05
N VAL A 20 12.17 8.57 8.34
CA VAL A 20 10.92 9.06 8.93
C VAL A 20 10.34 8.04 9.91
N ALA A 21 10.32 6.75 9.55
CA ALA A 21 9.84 5.70 10.45
C ALA A 21 10.65 5.65 11.76
N ASP A 22 11.98 5.70 11.65
CA ASP A 22 12.89 5.71 12.79
C ASP A 22 12.66 6.96 13.68
N ALA A 23 12.47 8.14 13.08
CA ALA A 23 12.16 9.38 13.81
C ALA A 23 10.80 9.32 14.54
N LEU A 24 9.85 8.52 14.04
CA LEU A 24 8.54 8.30 14.66
C LEU A 24 8.53 7.13 15.64
N GLY A 25 9.64 6.40 15.78
CA GLY A 25 9.71 5.19 16.61
C GLY A 25 8.84 4.04 16.09
N LEU A 26 8.61 3.98 14.78
CA LEU A 26 7.78 2.97 14.13
C LEU A 26 8.62 1.92 13.41
N SER A 27 8.11 0.69 13.34
CA SER A 27 8.61 -0.27 12.37
C SER A 27 8.23 0.17 10.95
N MET A 28 9.00 -0.28 9.95
CA MET A 28 8.68 0.01 8.54
C MET A 28 7.28 -0.44 8.14
N ASP A 29 6.85 -1.62 8.61
CA ASP A 29 5.51 -2.14 8.34
C ASP A 29 4.42 -1.23 8.93
N ALA A 30 4.59 -0.78 10.17
CA ALA A 30 3.64 0.13 10.82
C ALA A 30 3.61 1.49 10.11
N TYR A 31 4.77 2.01 9.70
CA TYR A 31 4.87 3.25 8.95
C TYR A 31 4.16 3.16 7.59
N LEU A 32 4.32 2.05 6.86
CA LEU A 32 3.66 1.84 5.57
C LEU A 32 2.14 1.73 5.72
N LEU A 33 1.66 1.00 6.72
CA LEU A 33 0.23 0.92 7.03
C LEU A 33 -0.35 2.31 7.33
N ALA A 34 0.36 3.12 8.11
CA ALA A 34 -0.03 4.50 8.38
C ALA A 34 -0.09 5.34 7.09
N CYS A 35 0.91 5.23 6.21
CA CYS A 35 0.93 5.91 4.91
C CYS A 35 -0.26 5.50 4.03
N VAL A 36 -0.61 4.21 3.99
CA VAL A 36 -1.77 3.73 3.23
C VAL A 36 -3.07 4.30 3.79
N ALA A 37 -3.23 4.30 5.13
CA ALA A 37 -4.42 4.84 5.78
C ALA A 37 -4.58 6.35 5.52
N GLU A 38 -3.51 7.14 5.66
CA GLU A 38 -3.54 8.58 5.39
C GLU A 38 -3.74 8.88 3.90
N GLY A 39 -3.07 8.15 3.02
CA GLY A 39 -3.26 8.25 1.57
C GLY A 39 -4.71 7.98 1.16
N HIS A 40 -5.37 6.99 1.78
CA HIS A 40 -6.77 6.68 1.52
C HIS A 40 -7.71 7.80 1.98
N LYS A 41 -7.45 8.42 3.14
CA LYS A 41 -8.20 9.60 3.61
C LYS A 41 -8.07 10.78 2.64
N VAL A 42 -6.85 11.08 2.20
CA VAL A 42 -6.58 12.16 1.25
C VAL A 42 -7.25 11.89 -0.11
N LEU A 43 -7.20 10.65 -0.59
CA LEU A 43 -7.89 10.25 -1.83
C LEU A 43 -9.41 10.41 -1.71
N ARG A 44 -10.02 9.96 -0.60
CA ARG A 44 -11.45 10.13 -0.33
C ARG A 44 -11.86 11.60 -0.27
N ALA A 45 -11.05 12.45 0.38
CA ALA A 45 -11.33 13.88 0.50
C ALA A 45 -11.22 14.62 -0.85
N ARG A 46 -10.26 14.23 -1.71
CA ARG A 46 -10.02 14.86 -3.02
C ARG A 46 -10.92 14.34 -4.14
N CYS A 47 -11.50 13.15 -3.98
CA CYS A 47 -12.48 12.59 -4.89
C CYS A 47 -13.78 12.28 -4.14
N PRO A 48 -14.65 13.27 -3.89
CA PRO A 48 -15.97 13.05 -3.29
C PRO A 48 -16.87 12.16 -4.16
N ALA A 49 -16.63 12.17 -5.47
CA ALA A 49 -17.25 11.31 -6.47
C ALA A 49 -16.44 10.03 -6.73
N ALA A 50 -15.60 9.59 -5.78
CA ALA A 50 -14.99 8.27 -5.83
C ALA A 50 -16.14 7.25 -5.84
N ARG A 51 -16.54 6.86 -7.04
CA ARG A 51 -17.60 5.91 -7.29
C ARG A 51 -17.32 4.67 -6.44
N PRO A 52 -18.34 3.93 -5.98
CA PRO A 52 -18.17 2.66 -5.25
C PRO A 52 -17.16 1.71 -5.94
N GLU A 53 -17.05 1.81 -7.26
CA GLU A 53 -16.06 1.17 -8.14
C GLU A 53 -14.58 1.41 -7.74
N LEU A 54 -14.24 2.47 -7.00
CA LEU A 54 -12.89 2.77 -6.52
C LEU A 54 -12.63 2.23 -5.10
N GLU A 55 -13.64 1.68 -4.41
CA GLU A 55 -13.46 0.96 -3.14
C GLU A 55 -12.73 -0.37 -3.37
N GLU A 56 -12.91 -0.96 -4.54
CA GLU A 56 -12.16 -2.13 -4.93
C GLU A 56 -10.69 -1.77 -5.25
N PRO A 57 -9.73 -2.55 -4.71
CA PRO A 57 -8.33 -2.41 -5.07
C PRO A 57 -8.10 -2.38 -6.59
N ALA A 58 -7.13 -1.57 -7.03
CA ALA A 58 -6.89 -1.32 -8.45
C ALA A 58 -6.62 -2.58 -9.29
N PHE A 59 -6.11 -3.66 -8.68
CA PHE A 59 -5.90 -4.94 -9.36
C PHE A 59 -7.23 -5.61 -9.74
N ILE A 60 -8.24 -5.59 -8.86
CA ILE A 60 -9.58 -6.11 -9.12
C ILE A 60 -10.23 -5.34 -10.28
N ARG A 61 -10.19 -4.00 -10.20
CA ARG A 61 -10.76 -3.11 -11.22
C ARG A 61 -10.12 -3.24 -12.61
N ARG A 62 -8.84 -3.59 -12.67
CA ARG A 62 -8.09 -3.76 -13.92
C ARG A 62 -8.15 -5.19 -14.47
N GLY A 63 -8.90 -6.09 -13.82
CA GLY A 63 -8.98 -7.49 -14.21
C GLY A 63 -7.67 -8.25 -13.98
N HIS A 64 -6.76 -7.73 -13.15
CA HIS A 64 -5.57 -8.46 -12.75
C HIS A 64 -5.93 -9.32 -11.53
N PRO A 65 -5.83 -10.65 -11.64
CA PRO A 65 -6.01 -11.49 -10.47
C PRO A 65 -4.97 -11.09 -9.43
N PRO A 66 -5.30 -11.04 -8.13
CA PRO A 66 -4.29 -10.94 -7.10
C PRO A 66 -3.33 -12.11 -7.31
N THR A 67 -2.09 -11.82 -7.70
CA THR A 67 -1.04 -12.83 -7.75
C THR A 67 -0.83 -13.29 -6.32
N LEU A 68 -1.46 -14.41 -5.96
CA LEU A 68 -1.17 -15.09 -4.72
C LEU A 68 0.33 -15.42 -4.74
N PRO A 69 1.06 -15.18 -3.64
CA PRO A 69 2.44 -15.59 -3.55
C PRO A 69 2.45 -17.13 -3.52
N GLY A 70 2.58 -17.78 -4.68
CA GLY A 70 2.61 -19.24 -4.79
C GLY A 70 2.20 -19.85 -6.12
N THR A 71 1.47 -19.15 -7.00
CA THR A 71 1.10 -19.69 -8.32
C THR A 71 1.91 -19.03 -9.43
N ALA A 72 3.22 -19.29 -9.41
CA ALA A 72 3.95 -19.51 -10.65
C ALA A 72 3.97 -21.02 -10.85
N MET A 73 3.07 -21.54 -11.67
CA MET A 73 3.19 -22.87 -12.24
C MET A 73 3.20 -22.69 -13.75
N GLU A 74 4.39 -22.99 -14.28
CA GLU A 74 4.77 -23.51 -15.61
C GLU A 74 3.87 -23.18 -16.81
#